data_AF-A0AAU6EJX5-F1
#
_entry.id   AF-A0AAU6EJX5-F1
#
_cell.length_a   1.000
_cell.length_b   1.000
_cell.length_c   1.000
_cell.angle_alpha   90.00
_cell.angle_beta   90.00
_cell.angle_gamma   90.00
#
_symmetry.space_group_name_H-M   'P 1'
#
loop_
_entity.id
_entity.type
_entity.pdbx_description
1 polymer ?
#
loop_
_entity_poly.entity_id
_entity_poly.type
_entity_poly.pdbx_seq_one_letter_code
_entity_poly.pdbx_strand_id
1 'polypeptide(L)'
;MRSSSSSAHKALEALGVKLRGIRLDAGLSGRALGHLTGWHSSKVSKIEHGRQTPTVSLGIIPLGADRSNIWPAEGFWMFDAAEVTVELVSGHLTITQPREVAMYGDAFAALAELAVYGSDARALITSAIAALDG
;
A
#
# COMPACT_ATOMS: atom_id res chain seq x y z
N MET A 1 28.14 3.00 -6.68
CA MET A 1 26.70 3.33 -6.57
C MET A 1 25.94 3.20 -7.91
N ARG A 2 25.97 2.05 -8.60
CA ARG A 2 25.17 1.81 -9.82
C ARG A 2 24.59 0.38 -9.83
N SER A 3 23.69 0.07 -8.88
CA SER A 3 22.97 -1.23 -8.84
C SER A 3 21.50 -1.14 -8.38
N SER A 4 21.04 0.00 -7.86
CA SER A 4 19.66 0.15 -7.34
C SER A 4 18.59 0.26 -8.44
N SER A 5 18.93 0.75 -9.64
CA SER A 5 17.96 0.96 -10.72
C SER A 5 17.52 -0.34 -11.39
N SER A 6 18.41 -1.33 -11.46
CA SER A 6 18.10 -2.62 -12.09
C SER A 6 17.23 -3.51 -11.18
N SER A 7 17.51 -3.52 -9.87
CA SER A 7 16.68 -4.23 -8.90
C SER A 7 15.30 -3.59 -8.76
N ALA A 8 15.21 -2.25 -8.74
CA ALA A 8 13.93 -1.55 -8.74
C ALA A 8 13.11 -1.87 -9.99
N HIS A 9 13.74 -1.90 -11.17
CA HIS A 9 13.03 -2.26 -12.41
C HIS A 9 12.50 -3.71 -12.37
N LYS A 10 13.32 -4.67 -11.91
CA LYS A 10 12.89 -6.06 -11.72
C LYS A 10 11.74 -6.20 -10.72
N ALA A 11 11.77 -5.43 -9.63
CA ALA A 11 10.70 -5.43 -8.64
C ALA A 11 9.39 -4.88 -9.21
N LEU A 12 9.46 -3.81 -10.02
CA LEU A 12 8.30 -3.24 -10.71
C LEU A 12 7.73 -4.17 -11.77
N GLU A 13 8.58 -4.87 -12.51
CA GLU A 13 8.15 -5.89 -13.47
C GLU A 13 7.43 -7.05 -12.75
N ALA A 14 8.01 -7.57 -11.66
CA ALA A 14 7.39 -8.61 -10.86
C ALA A 14 6.04 -8.18 -10.26
N LEU A 15 5.94 -6.95 -9.77
CA LEU A 15 4.68 -6.37 -9.29
C LEU A 15 3.66 -6.25 -10.43
N GLY A 16 4.08 -5.75 -11.59
CA GLY A 16 3.24 -5.63 -12.78
C GLY A 16 2.66 -6.96 -13.24
N VAL A 17 3.49 -8.02 -13.24
CA VAL A 17 3.05 -9.40 -13.56
C VAL A 17 1.98 -9.89 -12.57
N LYS A 18 2.16 -9.64 -11.26
CA LYS A 18 1.15 -10.01 -10.25
C LYS A 18 -0.17 -9.27 -10.46
N LEU A 19 -0.11 -7.96 -10.69
CA LEU A 19 -1.30 -7.14 -10.94
C LEU A 19 -2.05 -7.61 -12.20
N ARG A 20 -1.32 -7.99 -13.25
CA ARG A 20 -1.90 -8.58 -14.46
C ARG A 20 -2.61 -9.90 -14.18
N GLY A 21 -2.04 -10.75 -13.33
CA GLY A 21 -2.67 -12.00 -12.87
C GLY A 21 -4.02 -11.74 -12.22
N ILE A 22 -4.04 -10.86 -11.21
CA ILE A 22 -5.27 -10.47 -10.48
C ILE A 22 -6.36 -9.95 -11.44
N ARG A 23 -5.99 -9.11 -12.42
CA ARG A 23 -6.95 -8.61 -13.40
C ARG A 23 -7.55 -9.75 -14.24
N LEU A 24 -6.73 -10.69 -14.68
CA LEU A 24 -7.19 -11.82 -15.49
C LEU A 24 -8.05 -12.80 -14.70
N ASP A 25 -7.70 -13.05 -13.43
CA ASP A 25 -8.48 -13.91 -12.51
C ASP A 25 -9.86 -13.31 -12.22
N ALA A 26 -9.97 -11.98 -12.21
CA ALA A 26 -11.23 -11.25 -12.14
C ALA A 26 -12.03 -11.24 -13.47
N GLY A 27 -11.53 -11.89 -14.53
CA GLY A 27 -12.17 -11.92 -15.85
C GLY A 27 -12.11 -10.60 -16.62
N LEU A 28 -11.27 -9.65 -16.21
CA LEU A 28 -11.23 -8.31 -16.77
C LEU A 28 -10.19 -8.18 -17.89
N SER A 29 -10.60 -7.60 -19.03
CA SER A 29 -9.62 -7.13 -20.02
C SER A 29 -8.93 -5.84 -19.53
N GLY A 30 -7.74 -5.53 -20.05
CA GLY A 30 -7.05 -4.27 -19.73
C GLY A 30 -7.86 -3.03 -20.10
N ARG A 31 -8.70 -3.11 -21.15
CA ARG A 31 -9.64 -2.04 -21.52
C ARG A 31 -10.79 -1.91 -20.52
N ALA A 32 -11.36 -3.03 -20.08
CA ALA A 32 -12.44 -3.05 -19.09
C ALA A 32 -11.97 -2.49 -17.74
N LEU A 33 -10.79 -2.91 -17.26
CA LEU A 33 -10.21 -2.34 -16.04
C LEU A 33 -9.97 -0.83 -16.19
N GLY A 34 -9.44 -0.38 -17.32
CA GLY A 34 -9.27 1.04 -17.61
C GLY A 34 -10.57 1.83 -17.46
N HIS A 35 -11.66 1.34 -18.06
CA HIS A 35 -12.98 1.97 -17.95
C HIS A 35 -13.49 2.02 -16.51
N LEU A 36 -13.38 0.93 -15.75
CA LEU A 36 -13.84 0.85 -14.35
C LEU A 36 -13.06 1.76 -13.40
N THR A 37 -11.78 2.00 -13.69
CA THR A 37 -10.87 2.80 -12.85
C THR A 37 -10.73 4.25 -13.30
N GLY A 38 -11.39 4.63 -14.40
CA GLY A 38 -11.17 5.93 -15.05
C GLY A 38 -9.76 6.09 -15.65
N TRP A 39 -9.03 4.99 -15.87
CA TRP A 39 -7.70 4.99 -16.48
C TRP A 39 -7.76 4.69 -17.97
N HIS A 40 -6.87 5.32 -18.73
CA HIS A 40 -6.65 4.87 -20.11
C HIS A 40 -6.00 3.48 -20.13
N SER A 41 -6.36 2.63 -21.08
CA SER A 41 -5.83 1.25 -21.20
C SER A 41 -4.30 1.18 -21.29
N SER A 42 -3.68 2.23 -21.84
CA SER A 42 -2.23 2.39 -21.89
C SER A 42 -1.58 2.59 -20.51
N LYS A 43 -2.29 3.18 -19.53
CA LYS A 43 -1.82 3.29 -18.14
C LYS A 43 -1.82 1.92 -17.46
N VAL A 44 -2.88 1.13 -17.64
CA VAL A 44 -2.96 -0.26 -17.18
C VAL A 44 -1.79 -1.07 -17.72
N SER A 45 -1.57 -1.02 -19.04
CA SER A 45 -0.47 -1.74 -19.70
C SER A 45 0.91 -1.32 -19.17
N LYS A 46 1.16 -0.02 -18.98
CA LYS A 46 2.45 0.46 -18.45
C LYS A 46 2.71 -0.02 -17.03
N ILE A 47 1.69 -0.06 -16.18
CA ILE A 47 1.80 -0.57 -14.80
C ILE A 47 2.08 -2.08 -14.82
N GLU A 48 1.32 -2.85 -15.61
CA GLU A 48 1.47 -4.31 -15.70
C GLU A 48 2.81 -4.77 -16.29
N HIS A 49 3.48 -3.93 -17.08
CA HIS A 49 4.81 -4.22 -17.63
C HIS A 49 5.93 -3.51 -16.85
N GLY A 50 5.65 -2.97 -15.67
CA GLY A 50 6.66 -2.28 -14.83
C GLY A 50 7.25 -1.02 -15.46
N ARG A 51 6.62 -0.46 -16.50
CA ARG A 51 7.04 0.77 -17.20
C ARG A 51 6.51 2.03 -16.52
N GLN A 52 5.56 1.89 -15.60
CA GLN A 52 5.06 2.95 -14.75
C GLN A 52 4.80 2.37 -13.37
N THR A 53 5.26 3.05 -12.33
CA THR A 53 4.94 2.70 -10.96
C THR A 53 3.45 2.92 -10.70
N PRO A 54 2.72 1.93 -10.14
CA PRO A 54 1.47 2.25 -9.48
C PRO A 54 1.77 3.26 -8.37
N THR A 55 0.86 4.20 -8.14
CA THR A 55 1.03 5.20 -7.10
C THR A 55 0.88 4.51 -5.75
N VAL A 56 2.01 4.17 -5.13
CA VAL A 56 2.07 3.55 -3.80
C VAL A 56 2.89 4.46 -2.90
N SER A 57 2.30 4.85 -1.77
CA SER A 57 2.99 5.57 -0.71
C SER A 57 3.20 4.62 0.47
N LEU A 58 4.45 4.50 0.93
CA LEU A 58 4.80 3.77 2.13
C LEU A 58 5.24 4.76 3.21
N GLY A 59 4.49 4.83 4.30
CA GLY A 59 4.82 5.60 5.49
C GLY A 59 5.36 4.69 6.59
N ILE A 60 6.35 5.17 7.35
CA ILE A 60 6.87 4.50 8.54
C ILE A 60 6.74 5.45 9.71
N ILE A 61 6.06 5.02 10.77
CA ILE A 61 5.99 5.80 12.00
C ILE A 61 7.25 5.49 12.83
N PRO A 62 8.12 6.47 13.12
CA PRO A 62 9.29 6.26 13.96
C PRO A 62 8.94 5.64 15.31
N LEU A 63 9.82 4.82 15.89
CA LEU A 63 9.56 4.19 17.20
C LEU A 63 9.30 5.23 18.30
N GLY A 64 10.02 6.35 18.29
CA GLY A 64 9.88 7.43 19.25
C GLY A 64 8.79 8.47 18.93
N ALA A 65 7.98 8.27 17.89
CA ALA A 65 6.84 9.14 17.64
C ALA A 65 5.82 9.03 18.79
N ASP A 66 5.30 10.17 19.25
CA ASP A 66 4.25 10.18 20.26
C ASP A 66 2.96 9.57 19.68
N ARG A 67 2.58 8.41 20.22
CA ARG A 67 1.35 7.69 19.85
C ARG A 67 0.30 7.73 20.96
N SER A 68 0.47 8.57 21.98
CA SER A 68 -0.42 8.63 23.14
C SER A 68 -1.89 8.92 22.78
N ASN A 69 -2.13 9.53 21.61
CA ASN A 69 -3.45 9.92 21.12
C ASN A 69 -4.01 9.04 19.98
N ILE A 70 -3.35 7.94 19.59
CA ILE A 70 -3.77 7.12 18.44
C ILE A 70 -3.77 5.63 18.78
N TRP A 71 -4.93 4.98 18.68
CA TRP A 71 -5.10 3.54 18.84
C TRP A 71 -6.05 2.99 17.77
N PRO A 72 -5.51 2.24 16.80
CA PRO A 72 -6.11 0.98 16.41
C PRO A 72 -5.20 -0.13 16.97
N ALA A 73 -5.76 -0.98 17.84
CA ALA A 73 -5.00 -2.08 18.45
C ALA A 73 -4.68 -3.18 17.40
N GLU A 74 -5.43 -3.21 16.30
CA GLU A 74 -5.33 -4.16 15.22
C GLU A 74 -4.91 -3.49 13.89
N GLY A 75 -4.18 -4.24 13.06
CA GLY A 75 -3.93 -3.84 11.67
C GLY A 75 -5.21 -3.96 10.85
N PHE A 76 -5.43 -3.01 9.94
CA PHE A 76 -6.61 -3.00 9.07
C PHE A 76 -6.25 -2.69 7.62
N TRP A 77 -7.12 -3.11 6.70
CA TRP A 77 -7.10 -2.72 5.30
C TRP A 77 -8.30 -1.83 5.03
N MET A 78 -8.13 -0.80 4.22
CA MET A 78 -9.22 0.10 3.83
C MET A 78 -9.27 0.19 2.31
N PHE A 79 -10.46 0.00 1.76
CA PHE A 79 -10.76 0.09 0.34
C PHE A 79 -11.69 1.27 0.11
N ASP A 80 -11.08 2.37 -0.35
CA ASP A 80 -11.73 3.65 -0.55
C ASP A 80 -12.52 4.10 0.71
N ALA A 81 -13.62 4.80 0.53
CA ALA A 81 -14.55 5.16 1.60
C ALA A 81 -15.72 4.15 1.73
N ALA A 82 -15.51 2.90 1.28
CA ALA A 82 -16.59 1.92 1.13
C ALA A 82 -16.45 0.72 2.08
N GLU A 83 -15.22 0.26 2.33
CA GLU A 83 -14.99 -0.97 3.09
C GLU A 83 -13.70 -0.92 3.89
N VAL A 84 -13.74 -1.49 5.11
CA VAL A 84 -12.58 -1.77 5.94
C VAL A 84 -12.59 -3.24 6.32
N THR A 85 -11.44 -3.90 6.28
CA THR A 85 -11.27 -5.25 6.81
C THR A 85 -10.25 -5.30 7.94
N VAL A 86 -10.58 -6.05 8.99
CA VAL A 86 -9.73 -6.21 10.19
C VAL A 86 -9.50 -7.69 10.43
N GLU A 87 -8.24 -8.09 10.55
CA GLU A 87 -7.85 -9.45 10.89
C GLU A 87 -7.69 -9.58 12.40
N LEU A 88 -8.47 -10.48 13.01
CA LEU A 88 -8.46 -10.79 14.43
C LEU A 88 -7.90 -12.20 14.63
N VAL A 89 -7.45 -12.52 15.85
CA VAL A 89 -6.89 -13.84 16.18
C VAL A 89 -7.84 -15.00 15.83
N SER A 90 -9.15 -14.77 15.94
CA SER A 90 -10.18 -15.81 15.73
C SER A 90 -11.00 -15.64 14.45
N GLY A 91 -10.74 -14.64 13.60
CA GLY A 91 -11.54 -14.40 12.40
C GLY A 91 -11.29 -13.04 11.76
N HIS A 92 -12.03 -12.73 10.70
CA HIS A 92 -11.96 -11.45 10.00
C HIS A 92 -13.29 -10.68 10.16
N LEU A 93 -13.20 -9.36 10.23
CA LEU A 93 -14.35 -8.46 10.23
C LEU A 93 -14.35 -7.63 8.94
N THR A 94 -15.49 -7.61 8.24
CA THR A 94 -15.74 -6.70 7.11
C THR A 94 -16.71 -5.60 7.55
N ILE A 95 -16.26 -4.35 7.46
CA ILE A 95 -16.97 -3.16 7.91
C ILE A 95 -17.36 -2.35 6.69
N THR A 96 -18.66 -2.16 6.48
CA THR A 96 -19.22 -1.37 5.35
C THR A 96 -20.15 -0.26 5.82
N GLN A 97 -20.40 -0.12 7.13
CA GLN A 97 -21.18 1.00 7.66
C GLN A 97 -20.40 2.31 7.47
N PRO A 98 -20.95 3.32 6.77
CA PRO A 98 -20.19 4.53 6.41
C PRO A 98 -19.58 5.27 7.60
N ARG A 99 -20.30 5.31 8.74
CA ARG A 99 -19.80 5.95 9.97
C ARG A 99 -18.59 5.22 10.55
N GLU A 100 -18.55 3.89 10.46
CA GLU A 100 -17.46 3.09 10.98
C GLU A 100 -16.26 3.17 10.03
N VAL A 101 -16.50 3.09 8.72
CA VAL A 101 -15.45 3.33 7.70
C VAL A 101 -14.82 4.72 7.88
N ALA A 102 -15.61 5.75 8.16
CA ALA A 102 -15.08 7.09 8.45
C ALA A 102 -14.18 7.13 9.69
N MET A 103 -14.54 6.41 10.77
CA MET A 103 -13.70 6.31 11.97
C MET A 103 -12.32 5.70 11.67
N TYR A 104 -12.25 4.66 10.84
CA TYR A 104 -10.99 4.08 10.40
C TYR A 104 -10.22 5.02 9.46
N GLY A 105 -10.92 5.79 8.63
CA GLY A 105 -10.33 6.85 7.81
C GLY A 105 -9.63 7.92 8.65
N ASP A 106 -10.29 8.39 9.72
CA ASP A 106 -9.72 9.37 10.66
C ASP A 106 -8.50 8.78 11.39
N ALA A 107 -8.58 7.52 11.83
CA ALA A 107 -7.45 6.82 12.44
C ALA A 107 -6.27 6.67 11.47
N PHE A 108 -6.53 6.31 10.21
CA PHE A 108 -5.50 6.23 9.17
C PHE A 108 -4.85 7.59 8.94
N ALA A 109 -5.64 8.66 8.83
CA ALA A 109 -5.12 10.01 8.63
C ALA A 109 -4.20 10.44 9.79
N ALA A 110 -4.60 10.18 11.03
CA ALA A 110 -3.77 10.47 12.20
C ALA A 110 -2.45 9.68 12.19
N LEU A 111 -2.47 8.39 11.80
CA LEU A 111 -1.26 7.58 11.64
C LEU A 111 -0.37 8.10 10.50
N ALA A 112 -0.96 8.54 9.39
CA ALA A 112 -0.25 9.08 8.24
C ALA A 112 0.50 10.38 8.58
N GLU A 113 -0.08 11.27 9.40
CA GLU A 113 0.57 12.49 9.88
C GLU A 113 1.83 12.21 10.74
N LEU A 114 1.86 11.09 11.46
CA LEU A 114 3.05 10.67 12.23
C LEU A 114 4.10 9.96 11.39
N ALA A 115 3.76 9.52 10.18
CA ALA A 115 4.63 8.71 9.35
C ALA A 115 5.63 9.56 8.58
N VAL A 116 6.86 9.06 8.45
CA VAL A 116 7.84 9.56 7.48
C VAL A 116 7.75 8.76 6.19
N TYR A 117 8.09 9.39 5.07
CA TYR A 117 7.97 8.82 3.72
C TYR A 117 9.29 8.90 2.94
N GLY A 118 9.36 8.20 1.82
CA GLY A 118 10.47 8.35 0.86
C GLY A 118 11.85 8.04 1.46
N SER A 119 12.77 9.00 1.37
CA SER A 119 14.15 8.85 1.84
C SER A 119 14.24 8.56 3.34
N ASP A 120 13.37 9.18 4.13
CA ASP A 120 13.45 9.14 5.59
C ASP A 120 12.95 7.79 6.10
N ALA A 121 11.86 7.28 5.52
CA ALA A 121 11.41 5.91 5.71
C ALA A 121 12.51 4.89 5.34
N ARG A 122 13.18 5.10 4.20
CA ARG A 122 14.25 4.20 3.77
C ARG A 122 15.45 4.23 4.72
N ALA A 123 15.78 5.40 5.27
CA ALA A 123 16.85 5.54 6.24
C ALA A 123 16.55 4.77 7.54
N LEU A 124 15.30 4.82 8.03
CA LEU A 124 14.87 4.05 9.19
C LEU A 124 15.01 2.54 8.95
N ILE A 125 14.53 2.02 7.81
CA ILE A 125 14.67 0.60 7.45
C ILE A 125 16.14 0.19 7.41
N THR A 126 16.98 0.99 6.76
CA THR A 126 18.39 0.67 6.58
C THR A 126 19.13 0.64 7.92
N SER A 127 18.80 1.58 8.81
CA SER A 127 19.36 1.63 10.17
C SER A 127 18.94 0.42 11.00
N ALA A 128 17.68 0.00 10.89
CA ALA A 128 17.18 -1.19 11.58
C ALA A 128 17.87 -2.48 11.10
N ILE A 129 18.08 -2.63 9.78
CA ILE A 129 18.81 -3.78 9.21
C ILE A 129 20.25 -3.82 9.74
N ALA A 130 20.96 -2.69 9.71
CA ALA A 130 22.35 -2.63 10.18
C ALA A 130 22.49 -2.99 11.67
N ALA A 131 21.46 -2.71 12.48
CA ALA A 131 21.44 -3.07 13.89
C ALA A 131 21.23 -4.58 14.16
N LEU A 132 20.82 -5.36 13.16
CA LEU A 132 20.69 -6.83 13.27
C LEU A 132 21.99 -7.57 12.94
N ASP A 133 22.92 -6.91 12.25
CA ASP A 133 24.19 -7.49 11.79
C ASP A 133 25.35 -7.28 12.79
N GLY A 134 25.07 -6.70 13.96
CA GLY A 134 26.04 -6.47 15.05
C GLY A 134 25.74 -7.31 16.28
#